data_AF-S9SHA9-F1
#
_entry.id   AF-S9SHA9-F1
#
_cell.length_a   1.000
_cell.length_b   1.000
_cell.length_c   1.000
_cell.angle_alpha   90.00
_cell.angle_beta   90.00
_cell.angle_gamma   90.00
#
_symmetry.space_group_name_H-M   'P 1'
#
loop_
_entity.id
_entity.type
_entity.pdbx_description
1 polymer ?
#
loop_
_entity_poly.entity_id
_entity_poly.type
_entity_poly.pdbx_seq_one_letter_code
_entity_poly.pdbx_strand_id
1 'polypeptide(L)' 'MSTDPAALIAAVGQSLFGTHWQTDMAAALSVSDRTVRRWAAGTDAPRAGVWTDLHRLCLERAQALDDLAEQLKGATGAS' A
#
# COMPACT_ATOMS: atom_id res chain seq x y z
N MET A 1 -1.49 -9.61 -15.12
CA MET A 1 -1.33 -8.42 -14.25
C MET A 1 -1.64 -7.20 -15.09
N SER A 2 -2.65 -6.40 -14.72
CA SER A 2 -2.99 -5.19 -15.49
C SER A 2 -1.87 -4.16 -15.34
N THR A 3 -1.42 -3.56 -16.44
CA THR A 3 -0.39 -2.50 -16.48
C THR A 3 -0.99 -1.10 -16.28
N ASP A 4 -2.28 -1.02 -15.92
CA ASP A 4 -2.96 0.24 -15.65
C ASP A 4 -2.50 0.86 -14.31
N PRO A 5 -1.91 2.07 -14.34
CA PRO A 5 -1.49 2.78 -13.13
C PRO A 5 -2.60 3.01 -12.12
N ALA A 6 -3.83 3.26 -12.56
CA ALA A 6 -4.96 3.52 -11.67
C ALA A 6 -5.34 2.26 -10.90
N ALA A 7 -5.48 1.14 -11.61
CA ALA A 7 -5.72 -0.17 -10.99
C ALA A 7 -4.61 -0.57 -10.02
N LEU A 8 -3.34 -0.30 -10.36
CA LEU A 8 -2.20 -0.61 -9.49
C LEU A 8 -2.21 0.24 -8.20
N ILE A 9 -2.45 1.55 -8.31
CA ILE A 9 -2.59 2.45 -7.15
C ILE A 9 -3.69 1.95 -6.22
N ALA A 10 -4.85 1.59 -6.77
CA ALA A 10 -5.96 1.08 -5.98
C ALA A 10 -5.52 -0.19 -5.23
N ALA A 11 -5.03 -1.20 -5.96
CA ALA A 11 -4.65 -2.48 -5.39
C ALA A 11 -3.60 -2.34 -4.26
N VAL A 12 -2.58 -1.50 -4.47
CA VAL A 12 -1.58 -1.18 -3.44
C VAL A 12 -2.25 -0.51 -2.23
N GLY A 13 -3.11 0.48 -2.48
CA GLY A 13 -3.81 1.21 -1.43
C GLY A 13 -4.68 0.31 -0.57
N GLN A 14 -5.55 -0.50 -1.18
CA GLN A 14 -6.39 -1.42 -0.41
C GLN A 14 -5.57 -2.42 0.40
N SER A 15 -4.47 -2.94 -0.18
CA SER A 15 -3.60 -3.91 0.50
C SER A 15 -2.88 -3.29 1.71
N LEU A 16 -2.42 -2.04 1.60
CA LEU A 16 -1.66 -1.38 2.66
C LEU A 16 -2.53 -0.75 3.75
N PHE A 17 -3.69 -0.20 3.37
CA PHE A 17 -4.45 0.72 4.22
C PHE A 17 -5.94 0.31 4.39
N GLY A 18 -6.45 -0.66 3.62
CA GLY A 18 -7.83 -1.15 3.77
C GLY A 18 -8.90 -0.19 3.23
N THR A 19 -10.05 -0.13 3.90
CA THR A 19 -11.25 0.57 3.40
C THR A 19 -11.04 2.06 3.14
N HIS A 20 -10.24 2.74 3.97
CA HIS A 20 -9.99 4.19 3.88
C HIS A 20 -8.70 4.53 3.13
N TRP A 21 -8.24 3.63 2.27
CA TRP A 21 -6.91 3.71 1.67
C TRP A 21 -6.56 5.02 0.97
N GLN A 22 -7.53 5.76 0.39
CA GLN A 22 -7.21 7.00 -0.31
C GLN A 22 -6.71 8.09 0.65
N THR A 23 -7.35 8.23 1.81
CA THR A 23 -6.98 9.22 2.83
C THR A 23 -5.71 8.79 3.56
N ASP A 24 -5.60 7.51 3.91
CA ASP A 24 -4.41 7.02 4.61
C ASP A 24 -3.17 7.02 3.71
N MET A 25 -3.33 6.69 2.42
CA MET A 25 -2.26 6.82 1.42
C MET A 25 -1.85 8.28 1.21
N ALA A 26 -2.82 9.21 1.19
CA ALA A 26 -2.53 10.63 1.04
C ALA A 26 -1.68 11.13 2.21
N ALA A 27 -2.03 10.76 3.44
CA ALA A 27 -1.24 11.04 4.63
C ALA A 27 0.17 10.42 4.55
N ALA A 28 0.27 9.14 4.19
CA ALA A 28 1.56 8.43 4.10
C ALA A 28 2.50 9.02 3.04
N LEU A 29 1.95 9.49 1.91
CA LEU A 29 2.72 10.09 0.82
C LEU A 29 2.86 11.61 0.92
N SER A 30 2.32 12.24 1.97
CA SER A 30 2.30 13.70 2.14
C SER A 30 1.72 14.45 0.93
N VAL A 31 0.63 13.93 0.36
CA VAL A 31 -0.15 14.54 -0.73
C VAL A 31 -1.59 14.79 -0.28
N SER A 32 -2.36 15.55 -1.06
CA SER A 32 -3.79 15.72 -0.77
C SER A 32 -4.63 14.50 -1.14
N ASP A 33 -5.72 14.22 -0.40
CA ASP A 33 -6.73 13.21 -0.76
C ASP A 33 -7.23 13.37 -2.20
N ARG A 34 -7.37 14.63 -2.65
CA ARG A 34 -7.80 14.94 -4.03
C ARG A 34 -6.79 14.43 -5.07
N THR A 35 -5.50 14.45 -4.75
CA THR A 35 -4.45 13.90 -5.63
C THR A 35 -4.60 12.39 -5.76
N VAL A 36 -4.75 11.67 -4.64
CA VAL A 36 -4.91 10.21 -4.65
C VAL A 36 -6.21 9.80 -5.36
N ARG A 37 -7.31 10.53 -5.15
CA ARG A 37 -8.57 10.33 -5.90
C ARG A 37 -8.40 10.46 -7.41
N ARG A 38 -7.62 11.44 -7.90
CA ARG A 38 -7.35 11.60 -9.33
C ARG A 38 -6.57 10.44 -9.92
N TRP A 39 -5.60 9.91 -9.17
CA TRP A 39 -4.84 8.71 -9.55
C TRP A 39 -5.74 7.48 -9.61
N ALA A 40 -6.57 7.28 -8.60
CA ALA A 40 -7.54 6.18 -8.54
C ALA A 40 -8.54 6.21 -9.71
N ALA A 41 -8.92 7.42 -10.15
CA ALA A 41 -9.82 7.63 -11.28
C ALA A 41 -9.12 7.59 -12.66
N GLY A 42 -7.79 7.42 -12.70
CA GLY A 42 -7.01 7.44 -13.94
C GLY A 42 -6.94 8.80 -14.65
N THR A 43 -7.37 9.88 -13.98
CA THR A 43 -7.36 11.25 -14.53
C THR A 43 -5.98 11.91 -14.47
N ASP A 44 -5.08 11.36 -13.65
CA ASP A 44 -3.70 11.76 -13.49
C ASP A 44 -2.88 10.53 -13.08
N ALA A 45 -1.56 10.57 -13.26
CA ALA A 45 -0.67 9.47 -12.87
C ALA A 45 0.29 9.90 -11.75
N PRO A 46 0.61 9.01 -10.79
CA PRO A 46 1.66 9.27 -9.82
C PRO A 46 3.02 9.44 -10.50
N ARG A 47 3.84 10.34 -9.95
CA ARG A 47 5.24 10.53 -10.37
C ARG A 47 6.07 9.31 -9.99
N ALA A 48 7.21 9.09 -10.67
CA ALA A 48 8.14 7.99 -10.39
C ALA A 48 8.47 7.81 -8.89
N GLY A 49 8.73 8.91 -8.17
CA GLY A 49 9.03 8.86 -6.73
C GLY A 49 7.92 8.25 -5.87
N VAL A 50 6.65 8.47 -6.22
CA VAL A 50 5.50 7.90 -5.48
C VAL A 50 5.51 6.38 -5.59
N TRP A 51 5.85 5.84 -6.76
CA TRP A 51 5.95 4.39 -6.92
C TRP A 51 7.08 3.79 -6.09
N THR A 52 8.22 4.48 -6.00
CA THR A 52 9.32 4.09 -5.13
C THR A 52 8.89 4.08 -3.66
N ASP A 53 8.17 5.12 -3.20
CA ASP A 53 7.69 5.21 -1.83
C ASP A 53 6.68 4.11 -1.51
N LEU A 54 5.73 3.84 -2.41
CA LEU A 54 4.76 2.76 -2.26
C LEU A 54 5.44 1.38 -2.25
N HIS A 55 6.44 1.17 -3.11
CA HIS A 55 7.21 -0.07 -3.11
C HIS A 55 7.93 -0.27 -1.77
N ARG A 56 8.55 0.78 -1.21
CA ARG A 56 9.17 0.73 0.12
C ARG A 56 8.14 0.36 1.20
N LEU A 57 6.97 1.00 1.21
CA LEU A 57 5.90 0.70 2.16
C LEU A 57 5.40 -0.76 2.06
N CYS A 58 5.32 -1.30 0.84
CA CYS A 58 5.00 -2.71 0.62
C CYS A 58 6.04 -3.65 1.23
N LEU A 59 7.33 -3.37 1.03
CA LEU A 59 8.40 -4.20 1.61
C LEU A 59 8.40 -4.14 3.14
N GLU A 60 8.21 -2.95 3.73
CA GLU A 60 8.10 -2.79 5.18
C GLU A 60 6.92 -3.57 5.76
N ARG A 61 5.77 -3.54 5.07
CA ARG A 61 4.60 -4.32 5.49
C ARG A 61 4.82 -5.81 5.35
N ALA A 62 5.45 -6.27 4.27
CA ALA A 62 5.76 -7.67 4.06
C ALA A 62 6.68 -8.20 5.17
N GLN A 63 7.76 -7.48 5.48
CA GLN A 63 8.67 -7.85 6.55
C GLN A 63 7.96 -7.94 7.91
N ALA A 64 7.12 -6.95 8.24
CA ALA A 64 6.36 -6.98 9.50
C ALA A 64 5.41 -8.17 9.59
N LEU A 65 4.78 -8.56 8.46
CA LEU A 65 3.90 -9.73 8.40
C LEU A 65 4.69 -11.04 8.52
N ASP A 66 5.86 -11.13 7.90
CA ASP A 66 6.75 -12.29 8.02
C ASP A 66 7.22 -12.46 9.47
N ASP A 67 7.65 -11.38 10.13
CA ASP A 67 8.07 -11.39 11.53
C ASP A 67 6.92 -11.84 12.46
N LEU A 68 5.69 -11.38 12.21
CA LEU A 68 4.51 -11.80 12.95
C LEU A 68 4.16 -13.28 12.68
N ALA A 69 4.31 -13.75 11.45
CA ALA A 69 4.06 -15.13 11.09
C ALA A 69 5.02 -16.07 11.84
N GLU A 70 6.30 -15.71 11.96
CA GLU A 70 7.28 -16.48 12.76
C GLU A 70 6.94 -16.48 14.25
N GLN A 71 6.52 -15.33 14.81
CA GLN A 71 6.06 -15.26 16.21
C GLN A 71 4.85 -16.17 16.47
N LEU A 72 3.88 -16.19 15.54
CA LEU A 72 2.69 -17.05 15.64
C LEU A 72 3.05 -18.54 15.56
N LYS A 73 3.99 -18.93 14.71
CA LYS A 73 4.51 -20.32 14.68
C LYS A 73 5.08 -20.72 16.03
N GLY A 74 5.91 -19.86 16.63
CA GLY A 74 6.50 -20.09 17.95
C GLY A 74 5.43 -20.22 19.05
N ALA A 75 4.40 -19.38 19.03
CA ALA A 75 3.30 -19.43 20.00
C ALA A 75 2.43 -20.70 19.88
N THR A 76 2.30 -21.26 18.67
CA THR A 76 1.44 -22.44 18.41
C THR A 76 2.20 -23.76 18.57
N GLY A 77 3.54 -23.74 18.54
CA GLY A 77 4.40 -24.92 18.75
C GLY A 77 4.66 -25.30 20.22
N ALA A 78 4.09 -24.55 21.18
CA ALA A 78 4.09 -24.87 22.61
C ALA A 78 2.73 -25.46 23.01
N SER A 79 2.53 -26.75 22.75
CA SER A 79 1.43 -27.55 23.33
C SER A 79 1.89 -28.99 23.45
#